data_AF-A0A6N8V116-F1
#
_entry.id   AF-A0A6N8V116-F1
#
_cell.length_a   1.000
_cell.length_b   1.000
_cell.length_c   1.000
_cell.angle_alpha   90.00
_cell.angle_beta   90.00
_cell.angle_gamma   90.00
#
_symmetry.space_group_name_H-M   'P 1'
#
loop_
_entity.id
_entity.type
_entity.pdbx_description
1 polymer ?
#
loop_
_entity_poly.entity_id
_entity_poly.type
_entity_poly.pdbx_seq_one_letter_code
_entity_poly.pdbx_strand_id
1 'polypeptide(L)' 'MPMPSTHRLSVNLTAEEHREITALAEASRVSRAWIGRQALIEFLERYREPGLQLPLDLRRTSRRSNQP' A
#
# COMPACT_ATOMS: atom_id res chain seq x y z
N MET A 1 30.60 1.96 -4.89
CA MET A 1 29.52 2.05 -3.88
C MET A 1 28.30 1.34 -4.43
N PRO A 2 27.79 0.24 -3.83
CA PRO A 2 26.54 -0.32 -4.30
C PRO A 2 25.43 0.71 -4.02
N MET A 3 24.72 1.15 -5.05
CA MET A 3 23.57 2.02 -4.86
C MET A 3 22.53 1.27 -4.04
N PRO A 4 21.84 1.90 -3.07
CA PRO A 4 20.74 1.24 -2.41
C PRO A 4 19.71 0.87 -3.49
N SER A 5 19.53 -0.43 -3.71
CA SER A 5 18.58 -0.97 -4.67
C SER A 5 17.20 -0.46 -4.28
N THR A 6 16.76 0.63 -4.89
CA THR A 6 15.44 1.20 -4.65
C THR A 6 14.46 0.32 -5.40
N HIS A 7 13.84 -0.62 -4.68
CA HIS A 7 12.80 -1.46 -5.23
C HIS A 7 11.53 -0.62 -5.37
N ARG A 8 11.12 -0.31 -6.60
CA ARG A 8 9.92 0.49 -6.88
C ARG A 8 8.70 -0.43 -6.90
N LEU A 9 7.74 -0.16 -6.02
CA LEU A 9 6.41 -0.75 -6.07
C LEU A 9 5.45 0.27 -6.71
N SER A 10 4.65 -0.17 -7.68
CA SER A 10 3.60 0.62 -8.31
C SER A 10 2.27 -0.10 -8.15
N VAL A 11 1.24 0.63 -7.71
CA VAL A 11 -0.12 0.11 -7.50
C VAL A 11 -1.11 1.00 -8.24
N ASN A 12 -2.13 0.40 -8.82
CA ASN A 12 -3.23 1.14 -9.43
C ASN A 12 -4.25 1.48 -8.33
N LEU A 13 -4.67 2.73 -8.31
CA LEU A 13 -5.70 3.23 -7.40
C LEU A 13 -6.91 3.63 -8.23
N THR A 14 -8.10 3.36 -7.69
CA THR A 14 -9.31 4.01 -8.16
C THR A 14 -9.24 5.51 -7.90
N ALA A 15 -10.09 6.28 -8.61
CA ALA A 15 -10.17 7.72 -8.40
C ALA A 15 -10.58 8.10 -6.96
N GLU A 16 -11.36 7.24 -6.29
CA GLU A 16 -11.73 7.44 -4.88
C GLU A 16 -10.51 7.26 -3.96
N GLU A 17 -9.84 6.12 -4.06
CA GLU A 17 -8.66 5.82 -3.23
C GLU A 17 -7.56 6.87 -3.42
N HIS A 18 -7.37 7.37 -4.65
CA HIS A 18 -6.42 8.44 -4.92
C HIS A 18 -6.80 9.75 -4.22
N ARG A 19 -8.10 10.12 -4.20
CA ARG A 19 -8.60 11.31 -3.50
C ARG A 19 -8.41 11.18 -2.00
N GLU A 20 -8.79 10.04 -1.42
CA GLU A 20 -8.64 9.78 0.02
C GLU A 20 -7.18 9.88 0.47
N ILE A 21 -6.27 9.22 -0.26
CA ILE A 21 -4.83 9.26 0.05
C ILE A 21 -4.27 10.67 -0.11
N THR A 22 -4.73 11.43 -1.11
CA THR A 22 -4.30 12.81 -1.32
C THR A 22 -4.76 13.71 -0.17
N ALA A 23 -6.03 13.62 0.24
CA ALA A 23 -6.56 14.38 1.37
C ALA A 23 -5.82 14.05 2.68
N LEU A 24 -5.52 12.77 2.93
CA LEU A 24 -4.76 12.34 4.11
C LEU A 24 -3.33 12.89 4.12
N ALA A 25 -2.66 12.87 2.96
CA ALA A 25 -1.31 13.40 2.79
C ALA A 25 -1.25 14.91 3.05
N GLU A 26 -2.23 15.66 2.53
CA GLU A 26 -2.36 17.11 2.77
C GLU A 26 -2.62 17.44 4.24
N ALA A 27 -3.60 16.76 4.85
CA ALA A 27 -3.95 16.96 6.26
C ALA A 27 -2.76 16.69 7.20
N SER A 28 -1.95 15.69 6.87
CA SER A 28 -0.80 15.26 7.67
C SER A 28 0.52 15.92 7.27
N ARG A 29 0.54 16.74 6.20
CA ARG A 29 1.74 17.40 5.63
C ARG A 29 2.87 16.43 5.29
N VAL A 30 2.52 15.26 4.75
CA VAL A 30 3.48 14.22 4.33
C VAL A 30 3.25 13.84 2.88
N SER A 31 4.22 13.18 2.26
CA SER A 31 4.04 12.70 0.89
C SER A 31 3.14 11.47 0.82
N ARG A 32 2.42 11.29 -0.29
CA ARG A 32 1.63 10.08 -0.56
C ARG A 32 2.48 8.81 -0.54
N ALA A 33 3.73 8.90 -1.01
CA ALA A 33 4.69 7.81 -0.96
C ALA A 33 5.06 7.43 0.48
N TRP A 34 5.17 8.41 1.38
CA TRP A 34 5.40 8.16 2.80
C TRP A 34 4.21 7.44 3.43
N ILE A 35 2.97 7.88 3.15
CA ILE A 35 1.74 7.19 3.61
C ILE A 35 1.73 5.73 3.16
N GLY A 36 1.96 5.47 1.87
CA GLY A 36 2.00 4.11 1.33
C GLY A 36 3.08 3.26 2.00
N ARG A 37 4.26 3.82 2.25
CA ARG A 37 5.34 3.12 2.96
C ARG A 37 4.99 2.83 4.42
N GLN A 38 4.37 3.77 5.14
CA GLN A 38 3.96 3.54 6.53
C GLN A 38 2.87 2.49 6.63
N ALA A 39 1.85 2.55 5.77
CA ALA A 39 0.81 1.53 5.71
C ALA A 39 1.40 0.11 5.48
N LEU A 40 2.40 -0.01 4.59
CA LEU A 40 3.09 -1.27 4.35
C LEU A 40 3.89 -1.75 5.58
N ILE A 41 4.58 -0.85 6.28
CA ILE A 41 5.34 -1.20 7.49
C ILE A 41 4.40 -1.70 8.59
N GLU A 42 3.35 -0.94 8.88
CA GLU A 42 2.36 -1.34 9.90
C GLU A 42 1.68 -2.66 9.55
N PHE A 43 1.38 -2.86 8.27
CA PHE A 43 0.84 -4.13 7.78
C PHE A 43 1.82 -5.28 8.04
N LEU A 44 3.08 -5.14 7.61
CA LEU A 44 4.09 -6.18 7.79
C LEU A 44 4.37 -6.47 9.27
N GLU A 45 4.44 -5.44 10.12
CA GLU A 45 4.62 -5.61 11.57
C GLU A 45 3.43 -6.36 12.18
N ARG A 46 2.20 -5.98 11.82
CA ARG A 46 0.98 -6.62 12.34
C ARG A 46 0.86 -8.09 11.97
N TYR A 47 1.39 -8.50 10.81
CA TYR A 47 1.31 -9.87 10.30
C TYR A 47 2.64 -10.63 10.33
N ARG A 48 3.64 -10.12 11.06
CA ARG A 48 4.95 -10.76 11.20
C ARG A 48 4.89 -12.06 12.02
N GLU A 49 3.99 -12.12 12.99
CA GLU A 49 3.86 -13.27 13.89
C GLU A 49 3.18 -14.46 13.17
N PRO A 50 3.81 -15.64 13.16
CA PRO A 50 3.25 -16.84 12.54
C PRO A 50 2.03 -17.31 13.34
N GLY A 51 0.85 -16.90 12.91
CA GLY A 51 -0.42 -17.24 13.56
C GLY A 51 -1.57 -16.27 13.27
N LEU A 52 -1.28 -15.03 12.87
CA LEU A 52 -2.33 -14.14 12.36
C LEU A 52 -2.72 -14.55 10.95
N GLN A 53 -3.98 -14.97 10.78
CA GLN A 53 -4.58 -15.04 9.45
C GLN A 53 -4.54 -13.64 8.83
N LEU A 54 -3.93 -13.54 7.65
CA LEU A 54 -3.98 -12.32 6.85
C LEU A 54 -5.46 -11.98 6.61
N PRO A 55 -5.95 -10.78 6.96
CA PRO A 55 -7.32 -10.36 6.65
C PRO A 55 -7.50 -10.12 5.14
N LEU A 56 -6.40 -10.15 4.38
CA LEU A 56 -6.41 -10.17 2.95
C LEU A 56 -6.69 -11.59 2.49
N ASP A 57 -7.89 -11.83 1.97
CA ASP A 57 -8.13 -13.00 1.15
C ASP A 57 -7.31 -12.87 -0.15
N LEU A 58 -6.08 -13.38 -0.11
CA LEU A 58 -5.16 -13.39 -1.25
C LEU A 58 -5.71 -14.13 -2.47
N ARG A 59 -6.79 -14.92 -2.30
CA ARG A 59 -7.48 -15.62 -3.39
C ARG A 59 -8.50 -14.72 -4.09
N ARG A 60 -8.95 -13.65 -3.44
CA ARG A 60 -9.98 -12.73 -3.96
C ARG A 60 -9.41 -11.58 -4.81
N THR A 61 -8.11 -11.33 -4.74
CA THR A 61 -7.41 -10.28 -5.51
C THR A 61 -7.34 -10.57 -7.02
N SER A 62 -7.75 -11.76 -7.48
CA SER A 62 -7.94 -12.04 -8.92
C SER A 62 -9.09 -11.23 -9.55
N ARG A 63 -9.91 -10.51 -8.77
CA ARG A 63 -11.15 -9.90 -9.27
C ARG A 63 -11.19 -8.38 -9.18
N ARG A 64 -10.22 -7.72 -9.82
CA ARG A 64 -10.45 -6.46 -10.55
C ARG A 64 -9.32 -6.22 -11.54
N SER A 65 -9.18 -7.15 -12.48
CA SER A 65 -8.63 -6.84 -13.78
C SER A 65 -9.38 -5.61 -14.31
N ASN A 66 -8.63 -4.53 -14.44
CA ASN A 66 -9.01 -3.31 -15.11
C ASN A 66 -9.65 -3.63 -16.47
N GLN A 67 -10.97 -3.44 -16.60
CA GLN A 67 -11.67 -3.26 -17.87
C GLN A 67 -13.05 -2.62 -17.61
N PRO A 68 -13.58 -1.74 -18.48
CA PRO A 68 -13.12 -1.31 -19.80
C PRO A 68 -12.46 0.07 -19.86
#